data_AF-A0A3M1T1A3-F1
#
_entry.id   AF-A0A3M1T1A3-F1
#
_cell.length_a   1.000
_cell.length_b   1.000
_cell.length_c   1.000
_cell.angle_alpha   90.00
_cell.angle_beta   90.00
_cell.angle_gamma   90.00
#
_symmetry.space_group_name_H-M   'P 1'
#
loop_
_entity.id
_entity.type
_entity.pdbx_description
1 polymer ?
#
loop_
_entity_poly.entity_id
_entity_poly.type
_entity_poly.pdbx_seq_one_letter_code
_entity_poly.pdbx_strand_id
1 'polypeptide(L)'
;MIDDSKSRQPGDAVFATFKIPYEKWQHFQHAAQLEGKTASATLVAFIEQYLSQEKTSLSSKVQTAELPSLEQLEMEIEQILEKRLRQAALPQVTGLEEKLDRLELVLRKFDERLGKVETAVSQWKSQQYQPPDLVDVEAVPVKGDRSSETRQPQPTPSEAEIGVAERTLCEQFGLNPDTLMRHARMRGLSAAEYLHQVTGRVYRDGKYYPGDR
;
A
#
# COMPACT_ATOMS: atom_id res chain seq x y z
N MET A 1 49.25 -7.23 14.52
CA MET A 1 50.08 -8.44 14.34
C MET A 1 49.64 -9.41 15.41
N ILE A 2 48.91 -10.47 15.04
CA ILE A 2 48.58 -11.57 15.94
C ILE A 2 49.46 -12.72 15.48
N ASP A 3 50.46 -13.02 16.30
CA ASP A 3 51.44 -14.07 16.08
C ASP A 3 50.82 -15.47 16.13
N ASP A 4 51.41 -16.31 15.29
CA ASP A 4 51.66 -17.74 15.46
C ASP A 4 50.48 -18.71 15.63
N SER A 5 50.18 -19.32 14.49
CA SER A 5 49.66 -20.68 14.33
C SER A 5 50.52 -21.72 15.08
N LYS A 6 50.45 -21.77 16.41
CA LYS A 6 50.87 -22.93 17.18
C LYS A 6 49.99 -24.11 16.79
N SER A 7 50.54 -25.04 16.00
CA SER A 7 49.95 -26.35 15.79
C SER A 7 49.81 -27.05 17.13
N ARG A 8 48.58 -27.39 17.51
CA ARG A 8 48.26 -28.05 18.78
C ARG A 8 48.79 -29.48 18.77
N GLN A 9 49.40 -29.92 19.87
CA GLN A 9 49.83 -31.31 20.03
C GLN A 9 48.60 -32.18 20.40
N PRO A 10 48.50 -33.42 19.89
CA PRO A 10 47.45 -34.35 20.30
C PRO A 10 47.63 -34.68 21.79
N GLY A 11 46.76 -34.13 22.64
CA GLY A 11 46.82 -34.25 24.10
C GLY A 11 46.67 -32.92 24.85
N ASP A 12 46.77 -31.79 24.16
CA ASP A 12 46.56 -30.47 24.78
C ASP A 12 45.10 -30.30 25.21
N ALA A 13 44.87 -29.89 26.47
CA ALA A 13 43.54 -29.62 26.99
C ALA A 13 42.88 -28.48 26.21
N VAL A 14 41.74 -28.78 25.57
CA VAL A 14 40.97 -27.79 24.83
C VAL A 14 39.95 -27.15 25.75
N PHE A 15 40.14 -25.86 26.03
CA PHE A 15 39.14 -25.06 26.73
C PHE A 15 38.07 -24.59 25.74
N ALA A 16 36.82 -24.95 26.00
CA ALA A 16 35.66 -24.49 25.27
C ALA A 16 34.75 -23.70 26.22
N THR A 17 34.22 -22.57 25.74
CA THR A 17 33.24 -21.77 26.49
C THR A 17 31.86 -21.98 25.87
N PHE A 18 30.89 -22.37 26.69
CA PHE A 18 29.51 -22.60 26.28
C PHE A 18 28.61 -21.49 26.81
N LYS A 19 27.72 -20.97 25.97
CA LYS A 19 26.67 -20.04 26.40
C LYS A 19 25.44 -20.86 26.78
N ILE A 20 25.29 -21.14 28.06
CA ILE A 20 24.17 -21.93 28.62
C ILE A 20 23.31 -21.01 29.49
N PRO A 21 21.97 -21.03 29.36
CA PRO A 21 21.09 -20.30 30.28
C PRO A 21 21.35 -20.68 31.74
N TYR A 22 21.38 -19.69 32.62
CA TYR A 22 21.80 -19.85 34.02
C TYR A 22 21.00 -20.91 34.77
N GLU A 23 19.67 -20.92 34.64
CA GLU A 23 18.79 -21.87 35.31
C GLU A 23 19.11 -23.32 34.90
N LYS A 24 19.30 -23.56 33.60
CA LYS A 24 19.66 -24.89 33.08
C LYS A 24 21.03 -25.33 33.57
N TRP A 25 21.98 -24.39 33.66
CA TRP A 25 23.31 -24.67 34.19
C TRP A 25 23.27 -25.04 35.67
N GLN A 26 22.48 -24.34 36.49
CA GLN A 26 22.33 -24.68 37.90
C GLN A 26 21.72 -26.06 38.11
N HIS A 27 20.65 -26.40 37.39
CA HIS A 27 20.04 -27.73 37.46
C HIS A 27 21.04 -28.82 37.07
N PHE A 28 21.81 -28.59 36.01
CA PHE A 28 22.84 -29.52 35.56
C PHE A 28 23.95 -29.71 36.59
N GLN A 29 24.44 -28.61 37.19
CA GLN A 29 25.46 -28.68 38.24
C GLN A 29 24.97 -29.45 39.46
N HIS A 30 23.74 -29.21 39.90
CA HIS A 30 23.14 -29.92 41.03
C HIS A 30 23.00 -31.42 40.74
N ALA A 31 22.52 -31.78 39.54
CA ALA A 31 22.41 -33.18 39.12
C ALA A 31 23.79 -33.88 39.08
N ALA A 32 24.82 -33.21 38.55
CA ALA A 32 26.18 -33.74 38.51
C ALA A 32 26.76 -33.95 39.93
N GLN A 33 26.49 -33.01 40.85
CA GLN A 33 26.92 -33.11 42.25
C GLN A 33 26.25 -34.27 42.99
N LEU A 34 24.96 -34.53 42.74
CA LEU A 34 24.25 -35.69 43.31
C LEU A 34 24.88 -37.02 42.87
N GLU A 35 25.44 -37.07 41.66
CA GLU A 35 26.18 -38.24 41.17
C GLU A 35 27.66 -38.27 41.63
N GLY A 36 28.10 -37.30 42.43
CA GLY A 36 29.49 -37.19 42.89
C GLY A 36 30.48 -36.80 41.79
N LYS A 37 30.00 -36.27 40.66
CA LYS A 37 30.82 -35.89 39.50
C LYS A 37 30.94 -34.38 39.37
N THR A 38 32.00 -33.92 38.71
CA THR A 38 32.12 -32.51 38.31
C THR A 38 31.27 -32.25 37.08
N ALA A 39 30.68 -31.06 37.00
CA ALA A 39 29.88 -30.66 35.83
C ALA A 39 30.67 -30.75 34.51
N SER A 40 31.98 -30.47 34.55
CA SER A 40 32.86 -30.61 33.38
C SER A 40 33.02 -32.08 32.95
N ALA A 41 33.23 -33.01 33.88
CA ALA A 41 33.34 -34.43 33.55
C ALA A 41 32.03 -34.98 32.98
N THR A 42 30.89 -34.61 33.56
CA THR A 42 29.57 -35.01 33.06
C THR A 42 29.29 -34.44 31.66
N LEU A 43 29.70 -33.20 31.38
CA LEU A 43 29.54 -32.59 30.06
C LEU A 43 30.42 -33.27 29.00
N VAL A 44 31.67 -33.59 29.32
CA VAL A 44 32.56 -34.31 28.41
C VAL A 44 32.02 -35.70 28.10
N ALA A 45 31.62 -36.45 29.14
CA ALA A 45 31.00 -37.77 28.96
C ALA A 45 29.72 -37.70 28.11
N PHE A 46 28.90 -36.67 28.28
CA PHE A 46 27.72 -36.44 27.45
C PHE A 46 28.10 -36.20 25.98
N ILE A 47 29.11 -35.36 25.71
CA ILE A 47 29.59 -35.08 24.35
C ILE A 47 30.15 -36.36 23.71
N GLU A 48 30.95 -37.13 24.43
CA GLU A 48 31.50 -38.40 23.95
C GLU A 48 30.41 -39.42 23.64
N GLN A 49 29.40 -39.52 24.51
CA GLN A 49 28.25 -40.39 24.31
C GLN A 49 27.43 -39.94 23.10
N TYR A 50 27.16 -38.64 22.96
CA TYR A 50 26.43 -38.09 21.82
C TYR A 50 27.15 -38.39 20.50
N LEU A 51 28.46 -38.13 20.43
CA LEU A 51 29.26 -38.43 19.24
C LEU A 51 29.32 -39.93 18.93
N SER A 52 29.33 -40.79 19.96
CA SER A 52 29.31 -42.25 19.79
C SER A 52 27.95 -42.74 19.29
N GLN A 53 26.85 -42.17 19.79
CA GLN A 53 25.50 -42.47 19.30
C GLN A 53 25.29 -41.97 17.87
N GLU A 54 25.84 -40.81 17.51
CA GLU A 54 25.78 -40.29 16.15
C GLU A 54 26.52 -41.19 15.17
N LYS A 55 27.74 -41.64 15.52
CA LYS A 55 28.51 -42.62 14.75
C LYS A 55 27.77 -43.96 14.60
N THR A 56 27.09 -44.41 15.64
CA THR A 56 26.31 -45.67 15.60
C THR A 56 25.03 -45.51 14.78
N SER A 57 24.35 -44.36 14.88
CA SER A 57 23.14 -44.03 14.10
C SER A 57 23.44 -43.79 12.61
N LEU A 58 24.64 -43.28 12.30
CA LEU A 58 25.15 -43.17 10.93
C LEU A 58 25.54 -44.54 10.39
N SER A 59 26.17 -45.40 11.20
CA SER A 59 26.56 -46.75 10.80
C SER A 59 25.36 -47.68 10.58
N SER A 60 24.28 -47.53 11.35
CA SER A 60 23.04 -48.32 11.16
C SER A 60 22.16 -47.81 10.01
N LYS A 61 22.22 -46.51 9.69
CA LYS A 61 21.53 -45.94 8.51
C LYS A 61 22.14 -46.37 7.17
N VAL A 62 23.43 -46.69 7.12
CA VAL A 62 24.11 -47.14 5.89
C VAL A 62 23.77 -48.59 5.52
N GLN A 63 23.21 -49.40 6.43
CA GLN A 63 22.97 -50.84 6.18
C GLN A 63 21.50 -51.26 6.12
N THR A 64 20.53 -50.35 6.31
CA THR A 64 19.08 -50.72 6.23
C THR A 64 18.16 -49.72 5.55
N ALA A 65 18.67 -48.61 5.00
CA ALA A 65 17.88 -47.79 4.10
C ALA A 65 18.09 -48.30 2.67
N GLU A 66 17.15 -49.08 2.15
CA GLU A 66 16.92 -49.11 0.70
C GLU A 66 16.75 -47.64 0.29
N LEU A 67 17.76 -47.09 -0.39
CA LEU A 67 17.63 -45.77 -0.98
C LEU A 67 16.42 -45.86 -1.93
N PRO A 68 15.43 -44.96 -1.80
CA PRO A 68 14.36 -44.87 -2.79
C PRO A 68 15.01 -44.77 -4.17
N SER A 69 14.51 -45.55 -5.13
CA SER A 69 15.07 -45.52 -6.48
C SER A 69 14.98 -44.09 -7.01
N LEU A 70 15.91 -43.72 -7.89
CA LEU A 70 15.92 -42.38 -8.49
C LEU A 70 14.53 -42.02 -9.08
N GLU A 71 13.85 -43.00 -9.67
CA GLU A 71 12.50 -42.88 -10.22
C GLU A 71 11.44 -42.55 -9.17
N GLN A 72 11.53 -43.12 -7.96
CA GLN A 72 10.61 -42.80 -6.85
C GLN A 72 10.80 -41.37 -6.37
N LEU A 73 12.05 -40.91 -6.31
CA LEU A 73 12.40 -39.55 -5.92
C LEU A 73 11.97 -38.53 -6.97
N GLU A 74 12.16 -38.84 -8.25
CA GLU A 74 11.69 -38.01 -9.36
C GLU A 74 10.16 -37.89 -9.35
N MET A 75 9.45 -39.00 -9.18
CA MET A 75 7.98 -39.00 -9.08
C MET A 75 7.48 -38.22 -7.85
N GLU A 76 8.17 -38.33 -6.71
CA GLU A 76 7.82 -37.58 -5.50
C GLU A 76 8.06 -36.07 -5.69
N ILE A 77 9.19 -35.70 -6.33
CA ILE A 77 9.50 -34.31 -6.68
C ILE A 77 8.44 -33.75 -7.65
N GLU A 78 8.06 -34.50 -8.68
CA GLU A 78 7.03 -34.09 -9.64
C GLU A 78 5.68 -33.89 -8.95
N GLN A 79 5.25 -34.81 -8.09
CA GLN A 79 4.01 -34.67 -7.33
C GLN A 79 4.02 -33.46 -6.39
N ILE A 80 5.14 -33.21 -5.72
CA ILE A 80 5.30 -32.05 -4.83
C ILE A 80 5.26 -30.76 -5.65
N LEU A 81 5.95 -30.72 -6.79
CA LEU A 81 5.95 -29.58 -7.69
C LEU A 81 4.55 -29.30 -8.23
N GLU A 82 3.84 -30.33 -8.72
CA GLU A 82 2.48 -30.17 -9.24
C GLU A 82 1.51 -29.70 -8.16
N LYS A 83 1.59 -30.27 -6.95
CA LYS A 83 0.76 -29.84 -5.82
C LYS A 83 1.03 -28.38 -5.44
N ARG A 84 2.30 -27.97 -5.38
CA ARG A 84 2.67 -26.57 -5.09
C ARG A 84 2.24 -25.64 -6.22
N LEU A 85 2.38 -26.05 -7.47
CA LEU A 85 1.95 -25.26 -8.62
C LEU A 85 0.44 -25.05 -8.59
N ARG A 86 -0.34 -26.10 -8.35
CA ARG A 86 -1.81 -26.00 -8.19
C ARG A 86 -2.20 -25.11 -7.01
N GLN A 87 -1.55 -25.25 -5.86
CA GLN A 87 -1.83 -24.41 -4.68
C GLN A 87 -1.46 -22.93 -4.88
N ALA A 88 -0.40 -22.63 -5.62
CA ALA A 88 0.03 -21.25 -5.86
C ALA A 88 -0.69 -20.58 -7.03
N ALA A 89 -0.98 -21.34 -8.09
CA ALA A 89 -1.54 -20.80 -9.33
C ALA A 89 -3.06 -20.71 -9.33
N LEU A 90 -3.81 -21.72 -8.83
CA LEU A 90 -5.27 -21.66 -8.82
C LEU A 90 -5.86 -20.44 -8.09
N PRO A 91 -5.44 -20.08 -6.85
CA PRO A 91 -6.01 -18.94 -6.16
C PRO A 91 -5.64 -17.60 -6.82
N GLN A 92 -4.50 -17.53 -7.50
CA GLN A 92 -4.11 -16.33 -8.25
C GLN A 92 -4.91 -16.18 -9.54
N VAL A 93 -5.13 -17.27 -10.27
CA VAL A 93 -5.92 -17.26 -11.51
C VAL A 93 -7.38 -16.93 -11.22
N THR A 94 -7.99 -17.63 -10.24
CA THR A 94 -9.38 -17.35 -9.82
C THR A 94 -9.56 -15.92 -9.28
N GLY A 95 -8.60 -15.42 -8.49
CA GLY A 95 -8.63 -14.03 -8.02
C GLY A 95 -8.42 -12.98 -9.12
N LEU A 96 -7.75 -13.34 -10.23
CA LEU A 96 -7.62 -12.49 -11.41
C LEU A 96 -8.89 -12.51 -12.27
N GLU A 97 -9.51 -13.67 -12.44
CA GLU A 97 -10.80 -13.82 -13.14
C GLU A 97 -11.89 -12.97 -12.47
N GLU A 98 -12.04 -13.04 -11.15
CA GLU A 98 -13.02 -12.21 -10.43
C GLU A 98 -12.77 -10.70 -10.59
N LYS A 99 -11.50 -10.29 -10.63
CA LYS A 99 -11.12 -8.89 -10.87
C LYS A 99 -11.43 -8.48 -12.32
N LEU A 100 -11.21 -9.37 -13.27
CA LEU A 100 -11.54 -9.16 -14.67
C LEU A 100 -13.05 -8.98 -14.84
N ASP A 101 -13.87 -9.85 -14.25
CA ASP A 101 -15.34 -9.76 -14.31
C ASP A 101 -15.85 -8.45 -13.69
N ARG A 102 -15.26 -8.03 -12.56
CA ARG A 102 -15.58 -6.73 -11.94
C ARG A 102 -15.21 -5.56 -12.83
N LEU A 103 -14.05 -5.61 -13.47
CA LEU A 103 -13.63 -4.57 -14.42
C LEU A 103 -14.55 -4.52 -15.64
N GLU A 104 -14.92 -5.68 -16.19
CA GLU A 104 -15.84 -5.75 -17.32
C GLU A 104 -17.21 -5.17 -16.96
N LEU A 105 -17.74 -5.48 -15.77
CA LEU A 105 -18.99 -4.91 -15.28
C LEU A 105 -18.90 -3.38 -15.13
N VAL A 106 -17.78 -2.87 -14.60
CA VAL A 106 -17.57 -1.43 -14.44
C VAL A 106 -17.48 -0.75 -15.81
N LEU A 107 -16.77 -1.35 -16.78
CA LEU A 107 -16.67 -0.83 -18.15
C LEU A 107 -18.05 -0.77 -18.82
N ARG A 108 -18.87 -1.84 -18.71
CA ARG A 108 -20.25 -1.81 -19.24
C ARG A 108 -21.09 -0.69 -18.64
N LYS A 109 -20.94 -0.41 -17.33
CA LYS A 109 -21.63 0.73 -16.68
C LYS A 109 -21.11 2.08 -17.18
N PHE A 110 -19.82 2.19 -17.46
CA PHE A 110 -19.25 3.41 -18.05
C PHE A 110 -19.77 3.63 -19.47
N ASP A 111 -19.81 2.59 -20.30
CA ASP A 111 -20.36 2.65 -21.66
C ASP A 111 -21.84 3.05 -21.65
N GLU A 112 -22.64 2.48 -20.74
CA GLU A 112 -24.05 2.86 -20.61
C GLU A 112 -24.21 4.34 -20.21
N ARG A 113 -23.37 4.83 -19.28
CA ARG A 113 -23.38 6.24 -18.88
C ARG A 113 -22.91 7.16 -19.99
N LEU A 114 -21.88 6.75 -20.74
CA LEU A 114 -21.40 7.49 -21.92
C LEU A 114 -22.49 7.58 -22.98
N GLY A 115 -23.20 6.48 -23.29
CA GLY A 115 -24.33 6.52 -24.22
C GLY A 115 -25.45 7.46 -23.77
N LYS A 116 -25.76 7.51 -22.46
CA LYS A 116 -26.72 8.48 -21.90
C LYS A 116 -26.24 9.93 -22.03
N VAL A 117 -24.94 10.17 -21.86
CA VAL A 117 -24.35 11.50 -22.06
C VAL A 117 -24.34 11.88 -23.54
N GLU A 118 -23.96 10.97 -24.43
CA GLU A 118 -23.94 11.20 -25.88
C GLU A 118 -25.34 11.50 -26.43
N THR A 119 -26.35 10.76 -25.96
CA THR A 119 -27.75 11.03 -26.32
C THR A 119 -28.23 12.38 -25.78
N ALA A 120 -27.91 12.73 -24.52
CA ALA A 120 -28.24 14.04 -23.96
C ALA A 120 -27.56 15.19 -24.73
N VAL A 121 -26.27 15.04 -25.07
CA VAL A 121 -25.52 16.01 -25.87
C VAL A 121 -26.10 16.14 -27.27
N SER A 122 -26.50 15.03 -27.89
CA SER A 122 -27.13 15.03 -29.22
C SER A 122 -28.48 15.75 -29.20
N GLN A 123 -29.31 15.50 -28.17
CA GLN A 123 -30.55 16.24 -27.95
C GLN A 123 -30.31 17.74 -27.74
N TRP A 124 -29.29 18.09 -26.95
CA TRP A 124 -28.95 19.48 -26.68
C TRP A 124 -28.48 20.22 -27.95
N LYS A 125 -27.65 19.57 -28.78
CA LYS A 125 -27.25 20.08 -30.10
C LYS A 125 -28.45 20.26 -31.03
N SER A 126 -29.41 19.35 -30.98
CA SER A 126 -30.63 19.42 -31.79
C SER A 126 -31.55 20.57 -31.35
N GLN A 127 -31.57 20.90 -30.06
CA GLN A 127 -32.33 22.03 -29.51
C GLN A 127 -31.66 23.39 -29.79
N GLN A 128 -30.33 23.44 -29.91
CA GLN A 128 -29.62 24.69 -30.25
C GLN A 128 -29.67 25.04 -31.74
N TYR A 129 -29.95 24.08 -32.63
CA TYR A 129 -30.24 24.34 -34.04
C TYR A 129 -31.75 24.61 -34.23
N GLN A 130 -32.24 25.73 -33.70
CA GLN A 130 -33.30 26.43 -34.43
C GLN A 130 -32.58 27.26 -35.51
N PRO A 131 -32.83 27.03 -36.82
CA PRO A 131 -32.46 28.04 -37.79
C PRO A 131 -33.12 29.35 -37.33
N PRO A 132 -32.39 30.47 -37.28
CA PRO A 132 -33.04 31.73 -36.97
C PRO A 132 -34.16 31.90 -37.99
N ASP A 133 -35.41 31.99 -37.51
CA ASP A 133 -36.46 32.63 -38.28
C ASP A 133 -35.86 33.96 -38.72
N LEU A 134 -35.74 34.15 -40.04
CA LEU A 134 -35.39 35.45 -40.60
C LEU A 134 -36.49 36.41 -40.13
N VAL A 135 -36.22 37.12 -39.05
CA VAL A 135 -36.95 38.33 -38.71
C VAL A 135 -36.46 39.36 -39.71
N ASP A 136 -37.34 39.72 -40.64
CA ASP A 136 -37.13 40.81 -41.60
C ASP A 136 -37.06 42.12 -40.82
N VAL A 137 -35.85 42.64 -40.61
CA VAL A 137 -35.59 43.88 -39.85
C VAL A 137 -35.66 45.08 -40.79
N GLU A 138 -36.84 45.34 -41.37
CA GLU A 138 -37.19 46.63 -41.95
C GLU A 138 -38.52 47.12 -41.35
N ALA A 139 -38.49 47.63 -40.12
CA ALA A 139 -39.40 48.70 -39.64
C ALA A 139 -39.29 48.94 -38.12
N VAL A 140 -38.21 49.55 -37.61
CA VAL A 140 -38.31 50.39 -36.41
C VAL A 140 -37.27 51.51 -36.47
N PRO A 141 -37.65 52.80 -36.48
CA PRO A 141 -36.69 53.90 -36.37
C PRO A 141 -36.31 54.07 -34.89
N VAL A 142 -35.10 53.64 -34.52
CA VAL A 142 -34.54 53.89 -33.19
C VAL A 142 -33.89 55.27 -33.17
N LYS A 143 -34.59 56.25 -32.59
CA LYS A 143 -33.98 57.45 -32.04
C LYS A 143 -33.40 57.11 -30.66
N GLY A 144 -32.08 57.27 -30.55
CA GLY A 144 -31.44 57.94 -29.42
C GLY A 144 -31.33 57.19 -28.08
N ASP A 145 -30.07 57.06 -27.65
CA ASP A 145 -29.61 56.96 -26.27
C ASP A 145 -29.81 55.63 -25.53
N ARG A 146 -28.73 54.84 -25.43
CA ARG A 146 -27.92 54.72 -24.20
C ARG A 146 -26.83 53.65 -24.33
N SER A 147 -25.59 54.14 -24.29
CA SER A 147 -24.42 53.61 -23.58
C SER A 147 -24.19 52.10 -23.53
N SER A 148 -23.20 51.65 -24.31
CA SER A 148 -22.44 50.43 -24.07
C SER A 148 -21.60 50.58 -22.79
N GLU A 149 -21.90 49.80 -21.75
CA GLU A 149 -21.05 49.73 -20.55
C GLU A 149 -20.56 48.29 -20.36
N THR A 150 -19.32 48.07 -20.78
CA THR A 150 -18.50 46.89 -20.52
C THR A 150 -18.26 46.81 -19.00
N ARG A 151 -18.97 45.92 -18.32
CA ARG A 151 -18.90 45.76 -16.86
C ARG A 151 -17.61 45.04 -16.45
N GLN A 152 -16.51 45.78 -16.34
CA GLN A 152 -15.41 45.44 -15.42
C GLN A 152 -15.87 45.75 -13.99
N PRO A 153 -15.68 44.87 -12.99
CA PRO A 153 -15.87 45.26 -11.60
C PRO A 153 -14.65 46.06 -11.12
N GLN A 154 -14.87 47.33 -10.79
CA GLN A 154 -13.94 48.17 -10.05
C GLN A 154 -13.79 47.69 -8.58
N PRO A 155 -12.61 47.91 -7.96
CA PRO A 155 -12.37 47.62 -6.55
C PRO A 155 -12.77 48.78 -5.62
N THR A 156 -12.93 48.45 -4.32
CA THR A 156 -13.04 49.27 -3.08
C THR A 156 -14.46 49.39 -2.47
N PRO A 157 -14.64 49.50 -1.12
CA PRO A 157 -13.67 49.51 -0.01
C PRO A 157 -13.91 48.43 1.11
N SER A 158 -12.85 48.12 1.87
CA SER A 158 -12.78 47.30 3.10
C SER A 158 -13.36 45.86 3.09
N GLU A 159 -12.75 44.95 2.32
CA GLU A 159 -13.00 43.50 2.38
C GLU A 159 -12.48 42.80 3.66
N ALA A 160 -12.00 43.55 4.65
CA ALA A 160 -11.40 43.00 5.86
C ALA A 160 -12.42 42.34 6.83
N GLU A 161 -13.72 42.63 6.71
CA GLU A 161 -14.74 42.14 7.67
C GLU A 161 -15.84 41.27 7.05
N ILE A 162 -15.97 41.23 5.71
CA ILE A 162 -17.02 40.47 5.04
C ILE A 162 -16.47 39.10 4.63
N GLY A 163 -16.61 38.12 5.52
CA GLY A 163 -16.29 36.73 5.21
C GLY A 163 -17.10 36.22 4.00
N VAL A 164 -16.42 35.52 3.09
CA VAL A 164 -17.00 34.97 1.85
C VAL A 164 -17.44 33.52 2.07
N ALA A 165 -18.59 33.13 1.53
CA ALA A 165 -19.06 31.74 1.60
C ALA A 165 -18.22 30.81 0.69
N GLU A 166 -18.14 29.53 1.04
CA GLU A 166 -17.35 28.51 0.31
C GLU A 166 -17.67 28.48 -1.20
N ARG A 167 -18.95 28.47 -1.57
CA ARG A 167 -19.37 28.43 -2.98
C ARG A 167 -18.93 29.66 -3.75
N THR A 168 -19.10 30.85 -3.18
CA THR A 168 -18.68 32.11 -3.78
C THR A 168 -17.16 32.17 -3.93
N LEU A 169 -16.41 31.64 -2.95
CA LEU A 169 -14.97 31.56 -3.04
C LEU A 169 -14.51 30.59 -4.14
N CYS A 170 -15.17 29.44 -4.25
CA CYS A 170 -14.92 28.48 -5.33
C CYS A 170 -15.17 29.10 -6.71
N GLU A 171 -16.29 29.82 -6.89
CA GLU A 171 -16.62 30.53 -8.13
C GLU A 171 -15.57 31.60 -8.49
N GLN A 172 -15.13 32.39 -7.52
CA GLN A 172 -14.09 33.43 -7.72
C GLN A 172 -12.76 32.85 -8.21
N PHE A 173 -12.38 31.65 -7.75
CA PHE A 173 -11.12 31.00 -8.07
C PHE A 173 -11.26 29.90 -9.14
N GLY A 174 -12.42 29.77 -9.78
CA GLY A 174 -12.67 28.77 -10.82
C GLY A 174 -12.63 27.32 -10.32
N LEU A 175 -12.86 27.11 -9.02
CA LEU A 175 -12.93 25.79 -8.40
C LEU A 175 -14.38 25.27 -8.46
N ASN A 176 -14.55 23.97 -8.70
CA ASN A 176 -15.86 23.34 -8.63
C ASN A 176 -16.17 22.96 -7.16
N PRO A 177 -17.22 23.51 -6.53
CA PRO A 177 -17.56 23.19 -5.14
C PRO A 177 -17.90 21.71 -4.94
N ASP A 178 -18.46 21.03 -5.94
CA ASP A 178 -18.87 19.62 -5.83
C ASP A 178 -17.66 18.67 -5.83
N THR A 179 -16.52 19.09 -6.40
CA THR A 179 -15.29 18.29 -6.41
C THR A 179 -14.34 18.66 -5.27
N LEU A 180 -14.63 19.73 -4.52
CA LEU A 180 -13.76 20.29 -3.49
C LEU A 180 -13.36 19.27 -2.43
N MET A 181 -14.35 18.58 -1.85
CA MET A 181 -14.14 17.55 -0.83
C MET A 181 -13.27 16.39 -1.35
N ARG A 182 -13.41 16.03 -2.63
CA ARG A 182 -12.61 14.99 -3.25
C ARG A 182 -11.15 15.43 -3.38
N HIS A 183 -10.90 16.65 -3.86
CA HIS A 183 -9.54 17.19 -4.00
C HIS A 183 -8.85 17.36 -2.65
N ALA A 184 -9.59 17.83 -1.63
CA ALA A 184 -9.09 17.95 -0.26
C ALA A 184 -8.68 16.58 0.31
N ARG A 185 -9.56 15.57 0.20
CA ARG A 185 -9.28 14.19 0.66
C ARG A 185 -8.07 13.55 -0.03
N MET A 186 -7.89 13.76 -1.33
CA MET A 186 -6.70 13.22 -2.04
C MET A 186 -5.38 13.82 -1.52
N ARG A 187 -5.43 14.99 -0.88
CA ARG A 187 -4.27 15.65 -0.26
C ARG A 187 -4.19 15.44 1.24
N GLY A 188 -5.11 14.67 1.84
CA GLY A 188 -5.19 14.49 3.29
C GLY A 188 -5.57 15.76 4.06
N LEU A 189 -6.22 16.71 3.39
CA LEU A 189 -6.65 17.99 3.96
C LEU A 189 -8.17 18.04 4.13
N SER A 190 -8.65 18.89 5.03
CA SER A 190 -10.05 19.32 5.07
C SER A 190 -10.35 20.29 3.91
N ALA A 191 -11.63 20.47 3.57
CA ALA A 191 -12.03 21.45 2.54
C ALA A 191 -11.59 22.88 2.90
N ALA A 192 -11.65 23.24 4.19
CA ALA A 192 -11.18 24.52 4.69
C ALA A 192 -9.67 24.72 4.51
N GLU A 193 -8.85 23.72 4.88
CA GLU A 193 -7.39 23.79 4.70
C GLU A 193 -7.00 23.76 3.22
N TYR A 194 -7.71 22.99 2.41
CA TYR A 194 -7.49 22.95 0.97
C TYR A 194 -7.76 24.31 0.33
N LEU A 195 -8.89 24.95 0.68
CA LEU A 195 -9.19 26.30 0.20
C LEU A 195 -8.21 27.33 0.75
N HIS A 196 -7.76 27.20 2.00
CA HIS A 196 -6.70 28.04 2.55
C HIS A 196 -5.41 27.92 1.74
N GLN A 197 -4.99 26.70 1.40
CA GLN A 197 -3.78 26.45 0.60
C GLN A 197 -3.89 27.04 -0.82
N VAL A 198 -5.06 26.95 -1.44
CA VAL A 198 -5.27 27.40 -2.84
C VAL A 198 -5.52 28.90 -2.94
N THR A 199 -6.30 29.46 -2.02
CA THR A 199 -6.79 30.85 -2.09
C THR A 199 -6.08 31.80 -1.13
N GLY A 200 -5.34 31.28 -0.14
CA GLY A 200 -4.73 32.06 0.93
C GLY A 200 -5.72 32.60 1.96
N ARG A 201 -7.02 32.25 1.86
CA ARG A 201 -8.07 32.73 2.78
C ARG A 201 -8.21 31.84 4.02
N VAL A 202 -8.51 32.44 5.16
CA VAL A 202 -8.64 31.74 6.46
C VAL A 202 -10.11 31.46 6.74
N TYR A 203 -10.43 30.23 7.13
CA TYR A 203 -11.79 29.83 7.50
C TYR A 203 -12.07 30.16 8.97
N ARG A 204 -13.11 30.95 9.25
CA ARG A 204 -13.62 31.29 10.59
C ARG A 204 -15.14 31.38 10.55
N ASP A 205 -15.83 30.81 11.54
CA ASP A 205 -17.29 30.92 11.73
C ASP A 205 -18.14 30.65 10.48
N GLY A 206 -17.75 29.64 9.68
CA GLY A 206 -18.50 29.27 8.47
C GLY A 206 -18.16 30.08 7.20
N LYS A 207 -17.20 31.02 7.28
CA LYS A 207 -16.84 31.93 6.19
C LYS A 207 -15.32 32.05 6.00
N TYR A 208 -14.91 32.51 4.82
CA TYR A 208 -13.51 32.68 4.43
C TYR A 208 -13.12 34.15 4.38
N TYR A 209 -12.09 34.51 5.14
CA TYR A 209 -11.56 35.86 5.27
C TYR A 209 -10.22 35.98 4.55
N PRO A 210 -9.85 37.14 3.99
CA PRO A 210 -8.48 37.35 3.52
C PRO A 210 -7.50 37.08 4.67
N GLY A 211 -6.47 36.28 4.43
CA GLY A 211 -5.45 36.02 5.45
C GLY A 211 -4.64 37.28 5.72
N ASP A 212 -4.40 37.58 6.99
CA ASP A 212 -3.44 38.62 7.39
C ASP A 212 -2.07 38.22 6.82
N ARG A 213 -1.56 38.99 5.85
CA ARG A 213 -0.16 38.92 5.43
C ARG A 213 0.70 39.83 6.28
#